data_AF-A0A397UVC2-F1
#
_entry.id   AF-A0A397UVC2-F1
#
_cell.length_a   1.000
_cell.length_b   1.000
_cell.length_c   1.000
_cell.angle_alpha   90.00
_cell.angle_beta   90.00
_cell.angle_gamma   90.00
#
_symmetry.space_group_name_H-M   'P 1'
#
loop_
_entity.id
_entity.type
_entity.pdbx_description
1 polymer ?
#
loop_
_entity_poly.entity_id
_entity_poly.type
_entity_poly.pdbx_seq_one_letter_code
_entity_poly.pdbx_strand_id
1 'polypeptide(L)'
;MAPFDYLGAIETLHELRKSGERKSGLVVSLGERLLRDYTGKLGDEVWPVYEQVFISALDQGNDALAKTCFEKLEKRFPGSPRVKILEGMKLEAEDKLDEALRLYDEILEKDDSNIAASKRRVAVFKAKGQDQQAMETLSKYLDDFYNDAEGWLELSDLYLKFHLYQQAAFCLEELILLQPQNHFYHLKFAEILYTSDTSDNITLALKEFCRVVELCEDHVRALYGIKLVNYYYFNYFNSVI
;
A
#
# COMPACT_ATOMS: atom_id res chain seq x y z
N MET A 1 -3.10 -38.19 12.61
CA MET A 1 -3.14 -36.80 12.13
C MET A 1 -3.10 -35.91 13.36
N ALA A 2 -2.13 -34.99 13.46
CA ALA A 2 -2.04 -34.11 14.62
C ALA A 2 -3.32 -33.25 14.75
N PRO A 3 -3.79 -32.96 15.97
CA PRO A 3 -4.91 -32.05 16.18
C PRO A 3 -4.57 -30.67 15.62
N PHE A 4 -5.57 -29.98 15.06
CA PHE A 4 -5.37 -28.61 14.57
C PHE A 4 -5.07 -27.68 15.72
N ASP A 5 -3.91 -27.04 15.66
CA ASP A 5 -3.51 -26.01 16.60
C ASP A 5 -4.24 -24.69 16.28
N TYR A 6 -5.44 -24.56 16.86
CA TYR A 6 -6.26 -23.37 16.65
C TYR A 6 -5.68 -22.14 17.33
N LEU A 7 -4.88 -22.28 18.40
CA LEU A 7 -4.26 -21.15 19.09
C LEU A 7 -3.12 -20.57 18.24
N GLY A 8 -2.24 -21.43 17.73
CA GLY A 8 -1.19 -21.02 16.80
C GLY A 8 -1.75 -20.40 15.51
N ALA A 9 -2.90 -20.90 15.03
CA ALA A 9 -3.58 -20.31 13.89
C ALA A 9 -4.11 -18.88 14.19
N ILE A 10 -4.69 -18.65 15.37
CA ILE A 10 -5.15 -17.31 15.79
C ILE A 10 -3.98 -16.34 15.89
N GLU A 11 -2.88 -16.76 16.53
CA GLU A 11 -1.66 -15.96 16.68
C GLU A 11 -1.06 -15.62 15.31
N THR A 12 -0.98 -16.60 14.41
CA THR A 12 -0.51 -16.38 13.03
C THR A 12 -1.38 -15.34 12.32
N LEU A 13 -2.70 -15.46 12.39
CA LEU A 13 -3.61 -14.51 11.77
C LEU A 13 -3.48 -13.10 12.37
N HIS A 14 -3.23 -13.00 13.68
CA HIS A 14 -2.98 -11.75 14.38
C HIS A 14 -1.69 -11.06 13.93
N GLU A 15 -0.59 -11.81 13.86
CA GLU A 15 0.70 -11.28 13.38
C GLU A 15 0.61 -10.84 11.91
N LEU A 16 -0.16 -11.54 11.07
CA LEU A 16 -0.41 -11.10 9.69
C LEU A 16 -1.20 -9.78 9.62
N ARG A 17 -2.18 -9.56 10.52
CA ARG A 17 -2.89 -8.26 10.58
C ARG A 17 -1.96 -7.13 11.04
N LYS A 18 -1.08 -7.41 12.00
CA LYS A 18 -0.15 -6.42 12.55
C LYS A 18 0.98 -6.06 11.59
N SER A 19 1.50 -7.04 10.86
CA SER A 19 2.57 -6.85 9.86
C SER A 19 2.06 -6.28 8.55
N GLY A 20 0.77 -6.45 8.23
CA GLY A 20 0.20 -6.05 6.93
C GLY A 20 0.62 -6.96 5.77
N GLU A 21 1.24 -8.11 6.05
CA GLU A 21 1.70 -9.02 5.01
C GLU A 21 0.53 -9.67 4.25
N ARG A 22 0.52 -9.50 2.93
CA ARG A 22 -0.49 -10.11 2.05
C ARG A 22 -0.21 -11.59 1.80
N LYS A 23 -0.71 -12.45 2.69
CA LYS A 23 -0.65 -13.93 2.58
C LYS A 23 -2.04 -14.57 2.48
N SER A 24 -2.83 -14.13 1.50
CA SER A 24 -4.26 -14.46 1.37
C SER A 24 -4.53 -15.97 1.36
N GLY A 25 -3.68 -16.77 0.68
CA GLY A 25 -3.74 -18.24 0.67
C GLY A 25 -3.68 -18.87 2.06
N LEU A 26 -2.70 -18.44 2.86
CA LEU A 26 -2.53 -18.91 4.24
C LEU A 26 -3.71 -18.49 5.12
N VAL A 27 -4.15 -17.23 4.99
CA VAL A 27 -5.27 -16.70 5.76
C VAL A 27 -6.54 -17.49 5.51
N VAL A 28 -6.89 -17.77 4.25
CA VAL A 28 -8.08 -18.56 3.92
C VAL A 28 -7.95 -19.99 4.47
N SER A 29 -6.79 -20.63 4.30
CA SER A 29 -6.61 -22.03 4.76
C SER A 29 -6.78 -22.20 6.28
N LEU A 30 -6.24 -21.28 7.07
CA LEU A 30 -6.34 -21.29 8.53
C LEU A 30 -7.72 -20.79 8.99
N GLY A 31 -8.16 -19.68 8.41
CA GLY A 31 -9.38 -18.98 8.77
C GLY A 31 -10.63 -19.78 8.46
N GLU A 32 -10.72 -20.45 7.31
CA GLU A 32 -11.86 -21.30 6.98
C GLU A 32 -12.03 -22.43 8.01
N ARG A 33 -10.92 -23.06 8.42
CA ARG A 33 -10.94 -24.09 9.46
C ARG A 33 -11.34 -23.55 10.82
N LEU A 34 -10.84 -22.37 11.20
CA LEU A 34 -11.23 -21.69 12.43
C LEU A 34 -12.72 -21.33 12.45
N LEU A 35 -13.22 -20.76 11.35
CA LEU A 35 -14.61 -20.31 11.22
C LEU A 35 -15.61 -21.46 11.11
N ARG A 36 -15.18 -22.64 10.64
CA ARG A 36 -16.02 -23.83 10.60
C ARG A 36 -16.07 -24.55 11.94
N ASP A 37 -14.92 -24.80 12.55
CA ASP A 37 -14.79 -25.79 13.63
C ASP A 37 -14.58 -25.15 15.03
N TYR A 38 -14.19 -23.88 15.10
CA TYR A 38 -13.70 -23.24 16.35
C TYR A 38 -14.36 -21.92 16.72
N THR A 39 -15.37 -21.43 15.99
CA THR A 39 -16.00 -20.11 16.25
C THR A 39 -16.39 -19.86 17.70
N GLY A 40 -16.96 -20.86 18.39
CA GLY A 40 -17.33 -20.74 19.81
C GLY A 40 -16.16 -20.56 20.77
N LYS A 41 -14.92 -20.86 20.34
CA LYS A 41 -13.69 -20.70 21.14
C LYS A 41 -12.95 -19.39 20.88
N LEU A 42 -13.28 -18.67 19.81
CA LEU A 42 -12.57 -17.43 19.43
C LEU A 42 -12.98 -16.22 20.27
N GLY A 43 -14.15 -16.25 20.92
CA GLY A 43 -14.66 -15.07 21.62
C GLY A 43 -14.82 -13.88 20.67
N ASP A 44 -14.33 -12.71 21.07
CA ASP A 44 -14.40 -11.49 20.24
C ASP A 44 -13.44 -11.51 19.04
N GLU A 45 -12.40 -12.36 19.07
CA GLU A 45 -11.43 -12.52 17.98
C GLU A 45 -12.07 -13.12 16.71
N VAL A 46 -13.29 -13.64 16.83
CA VAL A 46 -14.02 -14.21 15.68
C VAL A 46 -14.30 -13.15 14.61
N TRP A 47 -14.53 -11.89 14.99
CA TRP A 47 -14.91 -10.83 14.04
C TRP A 47 -13.72 -10.32 13.20
N PRO A 48 -12.55 -10.01 13.80
CA PRO A 48 -11.35 -9.75 13.02
C PRO A 48 -10.98 -10.92 12.08
N VAL A 49 -11.20 -12.17 12.52
CA VAL A 49 -10.96 -13.34 11.65
C VAL A 49 -11.96 -13.39 10.49
N TYR A 50 -13.25 -13.17 10.71
CA TYR A 50 -14.22 -13.07 9.62
C TYR A 50 -13.85 -12.00 8.59
N GLU A 51 -13.43 -10.81 9.05
CA GLU A 51 -13.02 -9.72 8.17
C GLU A 51 -11.74 -10.03 7.40
N GLN A 52 -10.72 -10.58 8.07
CA GLN A 52 -9.47 -10.94 7.42
C GLN A 52 -9.65 -12.06 6.38
N VAL A 53 -10.49 -13.05 6.70
CA VAL A 53 -10.86 -14.13 5.77
C VAL A 53 -11.69 -13.59 4.62
N PHE A 54 -12.62 -12.67 4.86
CA PHE A 54 -13.39 -12.01 3.81
C PHE A 54 -12.47 -11.33 2.78
N ILE A 55 -11.56 -10.47 3.23
CA ILE A 55 -10.62 -9.75 2.35
C ILE A 55 -9.74 -10.76 1.59
N SER A 56 -9.23 -11.78 2.27
CA SER A 56 -8.37 -12.80 1.66
C SER A 56 -9.11 -13.75 0.71
N ALA A 57 -10.42 -13.92 0.90
CA ALA A 57 -11.27 -14.70 0.02
C ALA A 57 -11.58 -13.94 -1.27
N LEU A 58 -11.84 -12.62 -1.20
CA LEU A 58 -11.95 -11.77 -2.40
C LEU A 58 -10.67 -11.81 -3.23
N ASP A 59 -9.51 -11.69 -2.58
CA ASP A 59 -8.19 -11.80 -3.23
C ASP A 59 -7.97 -13.11 -4.00
N GLN A 60 -8.58 -14.21 -3.55
CA GLN A 60 -8.48 -15.52 -4.19
C GLN A 60 -9.62 -15.83 -5.15
N GLY A 61 -10.59 -14.92 -5.31
CA GLY A 61 -11.81 -15.18 -6.08
C GLY A 61 -12.70 -16.26 -5.45
N ASN A 62 -12.60 -16.48 -4.13
CA ASN A 62 -13.47 -17.41 -3.41
C ASN A 62 -14.75 -16.69 -2.95
N ASP A 63 -15.65 -16.43 -3.90
CA ASP A 63 -16.87 -15.65 -3.70
C ASP A 63 -17.82 -16.25 -2.65
N ALA A 64 -17.87 -17.59 -2.58
CA ALA A 64 -18.74 -18.29 -1.62
C ALA A 64 -18.29 -18.05 -0.18
N LEU A 65 -16.98 -18.13 0.09
CA LEU A 65 -16.42 -17.86 1.41
C LEU A 65 -16.53 -16.37 1.76
N ALA A 66 -16.23 -15.48 0.81
CA ALA A 66 -16.39 -14.04 1.00
C ALA A 66 -17.84 -13.70 1.36
N LYS A 67 -18.82 -14.18 0.59
CA LYS A 67 -20.25 -13.96 0.87
C LYS A 67 -20.64 -14.44 2.26
N THR A 68 -20.21 -15.64 2.66
CA THR A 68 -20.50 -16.20 3.98
C THR A 68 -19.95 -15.32 5.11
N CYS A 69 -18.71 -14.84 4.97
CA CYS A 69 -18.10 -13.96 5.97
C CYS A 69 -18.79 -12.60 6.04
N PHE A 70 -19.13 -12.02 4.88
CA PHE A 70 -19.81 -10.74 4.80
C PHE A 70 -21.19 -10.78 5.48
N GLU A 71 -22.02 -11.79 5.19
CA GLU A 71 -23.35 -11.93 5.80
C GLU A 71 -23.28 -12.05 7.33
N LYS A 72 -22.24 -12.69 7.87
CA LYS A 72 -22.00 -12.78 9.32
C LYS A 72 -21.64 -11.43 9.92
N LEU A 73 -20.78 -10.66 9.25
CA LEU A 73 -20.35 -9.33 9.69
C LEU A 73 -21.50 -8.32 9.63
N GLU A 74 -22.25 -8.30 8.53
CA GLU A 74 -23.41 -7.43 8.33
C GLU A 74 -24.51 -7.70 9.36
N LYS A 75 -24.83 -8.97 9.61
CA LYS A 75 -25.82 -9.34 10.63
C LYS A 75 -25.40 -8.91 12.04
N ARG A 76 -24.09 -8.96 12.35
CA ARG A 76 -23.57 -8.62 13.68
C ARG A 76 -23.43 -7.12 13.89
N PHE A 77 -23.09 -6.38 12.84
CA PHE A 77 -22.77 -4.95 12.88
C PHE A 77 -23.53 -4.17 11.78
N PRO A 78 -24.89 -4.18 11.81
CA PRO A 78 -25.68 -3.51 10.79
C PRO A 78 -25.39 -2.01 10.76
N GLY A 79 -25.16 -1.46 9.57
CA GLY A 79 -24.89 -0.03 9.37
C GLY A 79 -23.49 0.45 9.80
N SER A 80 -22.60 -0.44 10.22
CA SER A 80 -21.21 -0.10 10.56
C SER A 80 -20.47 0.46 9.33
N PRO A 81 -19.79 1.61 9.43
CA PRO A 81 -18.94 2.13 8.34
C PRO A 81 -17.88 1.12 7.90
N ARG A 82 -17.34 0.35 8.86
CA ARG A 82 -16.35 -0.70 8.59
C ARG A 82 -16.93 -1.81 7.71
N VAL A 83 -18.16 -2.27 7.99
CA VAL A 83 -18.83 -3.28 7.16
C VAL A 83 -19.22 -2.71 5.79
N LYS A 84 -19.66 -1.44 5.73
CA LYS A 84 -19.89 -0.77 4.45
C LYS A 84 -18.63 -0.71 3.59
N ILE A 85 -17.45 -0.46 4.17
CA ILE A 85 -16.19 -0.50 3.41
C ILE A 85 -15.97 -1.89 2.78
N LEU A 86 -16.26 -2.96 3.52
CA LEU A 86 -16.19 -4.34 3.01
C LEU A 86 -17.21 -4.59 1.90
N GLU A 87 -18.41 -4.00 1.97
CA GLU A 87 -19.39 -4.03 0.89
C GLU A 87 -18.83 -3.37 -0.38
N GLY A 88 -18.18 -2.21 -0.23
CA GLY A 88 -17.45 -1.55 -1.31
C GLY A 88 -16.36 -2.46 -1.91
N MET A 89 -15.57 -3.15 -1.07
CA MET A 89 -14.52 -4.07 -1.55
C MET A 89 -15.10 -5.24 -2.34
N LYS A 90 -16.26 -5.76 -1.92
CA LYS A 90 -17.00 -6.78 -2.68
C LYS A 90 -17.47 -6.23 -4.02
N LEU A 91 -18.03 -5.02 -4.07
CA LEU A 91 -18.45 -4.38 -5.31
C LEU A 91 -17.26 -4.16 -6.27
N GLU A 92 -16.09 -3.80 -5.75
CA GLU A 92 -14.86 -3.72 -6.54
C GLU A 92 -14.46 -5.08 -7.12
N ALA A 93 -14.53 -6.16 -6.33
CA ALA A 93 -14.27 -7.52 -6.84
C ALA A 93 -15.29 -7.98 -7.90
N GLU A 94 -16.51 -7.44 -7.87
CA GLU A 94 -17.56 -7.65 -8.87
C GLU A 94 -17.46 -6.70 -10.08
N ASP A 95 -16.40 -5.89 -10.19
CA ASP A 95 -16.17 -4.87 -11.22
C ASP A 95 -17.23 -3.74 -11.25
N LYS A 96 -17.97 -3.57 -10.15
CA LYS A 96 -18.99 -2.51 -9.98
C LYS A 96 -18.38 -1.25 -9.37
N LEU A 97 -17.38 -0.71 -10.04
CA LEU A 97 -16.55 0.39 -9.54
C LEU A 97 -17.35 1.67 -9.24
N ASP A 98 -18.39 1.99 -10.01
CA ASP A 98 -19.25 3.17 -9.78
C ASP A 98 -20.16 3.03 -8.55
N GLU A 99 -20.54 1.80 -8.19
CA GLU A 99 -21.30 1.53 -6.97
C GLU A 99 -20.37 1.61 -5.75
N ALA A 100 -19.18 1.03 -5.85
CA ALA A 100 -18.16 1.12 -4.80
C ALA A 100 -17.76 2.57 -4.51
N LEU A 101 -17.52 3.38 -5.56
CA LEU A 101 -17.14 4.78 -5.42
C LEU A 101 -18.21 5.58 -4.68
N ARG A 102 -19.48 5.45 -5.09
CA ARG A 102 -20.61 6.12 -4.41
C ARG A 102 -20.70 5.74 -2.94
N LEU A 103 -20.49 4.46 -2.63
CA LEU A 103 -20.50 3.99 -1.25
C LEU A 103 -19.37 4.62 -0.42
N TYR A 104 -18.17 4.75 -0.98
CA TYR A 104 -17.06 5.42 -0.30
C TYR A 104 -17.28 6.92 -0.13
N ASP A 105 -17.82 7.59 -1.15
CA ASP A 105 -18.19 9.00 -1.07
C ASP A 105 -19.24 9.22 0.04
N GLU A 106 -20.28 8.38 0.14
CA GLU A 106 -21.27 8.46 1.23
C GLU A 106 -20.67 8.29 2.64
N ILE A 107 -19.60 7.50 2.77
CA ILE A 107 -18.90 7.34 4.05
C ILE A 107 -18.11 8.62 4.35
N LEU A 108 -17.39 9.14 3.37
CA LEU A 108 -16.55 10.33 3.50
C LEU A 108 -17.37 11.63 3.67
N GLU A 109 -18.59 11.69 3.14
CA GLU A 109 -19.54 12.78 3.41
C GLU A 109 -19.95 12.85 4.89
N LYS A 110 -19.95 11.70 5.60
CA LYS A 110 -20.31 11.62 7.01
C LYS A 110 -19.10 11.73 7.94
N ASP A 111 -17.96 11.23 7.48
CA ASP A 111 -16.69 11.17 8.20
C ASP A 111 -15.55 11.27 7.18
N ASP A 112 -15.13 12.51 6.90
CA ASP A 112 -14.04 12.81 5.96
C ASP A 112 -12.67 12.34 6.47
N SER A 113 -12.56 12.10 7.78
CA SER A 113 -11.38 11.54 8.43
C SER A 113 -11.25 10.02 8.29
N ASN A 114 -12.18 9.36 7.59
CA ASN A 114 -12.17 7.91 7.42
C ASN A 114 -11.06 7.44 6.47
N ILE A 115 -9.88 7.16 7.03
CA ILE A 115 -8.68 6.73 6.30
C ILE A 115 -8.97 5.53 5.37
N ALA A 116 -9.68 4.52 5.87
CA ALA A 116 -9.94 3.30 5.10
C ALA A 116 -10.81 3.57 3.87
N ALA A 117 -11.88 4.36 4.01
CA ALA A 117 -12.71 4.75 2.87
C ALA A 117 -11.95 5.64 1.88
N SER A 118 -11.13 6.57 2.37
CA SER A 118 -10.29 7.44 1.52
C SER A 118 -9.31 6.62 0.67
N LYS A 119 -8.57 5.68 1.28
CA LYS A 119 -7.65 4.78 0.57
C LYS A 119 -8.37 3.92 -0.48
N ARG A 120 -9.55 3.39 -0.16
CA ARG A 120 -10.34 2.61 -1.13
C ARG A 120 -10.84 3.45 -2.28
N ARG A 121 -11.30 4.67 -2.03
CA ARG A 121 -11.69 5.62 -3.07
C ARG A 121 -10.53 5.92 -4.04
N VAL A 122 -9.32 6.14 -3.55
CA VAL A 122 -8.11 6.27 -4.39
C VAL A 122 -7.88 5.01 -5.23
N ALA A 123 -7.99 3.82 -4.63
CA ALA A 123 -7.84 2.55 -5.33
C ALA A 123 -8.87 2.38 -6.46
N VAL A 124 -10.13 2.79 -6.24
CA VAL A 124 -11.18 2.76 -7.27
C VAL A 124 -10.88 3.73 -8.42
N PHE A 125 -10.44 4.96 -8.14
CA PHE A 125 -10.03 5.89 -9.21
C PHE A 125 -8.92 5.30 -10.07
N LYS A 126 -7.91 4.67 -9.46
CA LYS A 126 -6.84 3.97 -10.18
C LYS A 126 -7.39 2.81 -11.02
N ALA A 127 -8.28 1.98 -10.47
CA ALA A 127 -8.89 0.86 -11.19
C ALA A 127 -9.70 1.33 -12.42
N LYS A 128 -10.35 2.49 -12.33
CA LYS A 128 -11.07 3.13 -13.44
C LYS A 128 -10.15 3.83 -14.46
N GLY A 129 -8.83 3.86 -14.23
CA GLY A 129 -7.88 4.61 -15.05
C GLY A 129 -7.98 6.13 -14.90
N GLN A 130 -8.66 6.61 -13.85
CA GLN A 130 -8.83 8.03 -13.53
C GLN A 130 -7.66 8.52 -12.68
N ASP A 131 -6.43 8.35 -13.16
CA ASP A 131 -5.22 8.58 -12.35
C ASP A 131 -5.09 10.04 -11.90
N GLN A 132 -5.53 11.01 -12.68
CA GLN A 132 -5.52 12.43 -12.30
C GLN A 132 -6.36 12.67 -11.05
N GLN A 133 -7.56 12.08 -10.99
CA GLN A 133 -8.43 12.17 -9.82
C GLN A 133 -7.85 11.41 -8.63
N ALA A 134 -7.16 10.28 -8.87
CA ALA A 134 -6.43 9.56 -7.85
C ALA A 134 -5.30 10.41 -7.25
N MET A 135 -4.50 11.09 -8.07
CA MET A 135 -3.43 12.00 -7.63
C MET A 135 -3.98 13.15 -6.80
N GLU A 136 -5.02 13.85 -7.29
CA GLU A 136 -5.64 14.97 -6.56
C GLU A 136 -6.24 14.51 -5.22
N THR A 137 -6.91 13.37 -5.22
CA THR A 137 -7.52 12.80 -4.00
C THR A 137 -6.44 12.37 -2.99
N LEU A 138 -5.40 11.69 -3.45
CA LEU A 138 -4.32 11.20 -2.60
C LEU A 138 -3.45 12.34 -2.06
N SER A 139 -3.18 13.37 -2.86
CA SER A 139 -2.50 14.59 -2.41
C SER A 139 -3.28 15.26 -1.29
N LYS A 140 -4.59 15.48 -1.48
CA LYS A 140 -5.44 16.06 -0.43
C LYS A 140 -5.48 15.21 0.83
N TYR A 141 -5.54 13.88 0.68
CA TYR A 141 -5.48 12.97 1.84
C TYR A 141 -4.16 13.10 2.61
N LEU A 142 -3.03 13.25 1.92
CA LEU A 142 -1.72 13.40 2.57
C LEU A 142 -1.51 14.77 3.23
N ASP A 143 -2.27 15.79 2.85
CA ASP A 143 -2.29 17.08 3.58
C ASP A 143 -2.78 16.89 5.03
N ASP A 144 -3.74 15.98 5.25
CA ASP A 144 -4.29 15.67 6.58
C ASP A 144 -3.54 14.51 7.27
N PHE A 145 -3.10 13.52 6.51
CA PHE A 145 -2.49 12.27 6.98
C PHE A 145 -1.03 12.11 6.53
N TYR A 146 -0.21 13.15 6.76
CA TYR A 146 1.19 13.24 6.31
C TYR A 146 2.14 12.16 6.87
N ASN A 147 1.72 11.39 7.88
CA ASN A 147 2.51 10.29 8.44
C ASN A 147 2.29 8.93 7.73
N ASP A 148 1.45 8.89 6.69
CA ASP A 148 1.16 7.66 5.93
C ASP A 148 2.18 7.41 4.82
N ALA A 149 3.22 6.64 5.16
CA ALA A 149 4.28 6.28 4.21
C ALA A 149 3.76 5.50 2.99
N GLU A 150 2.74 4.66 3.14
CA GLU A 150 2.18 3.95 1.99
C GLU A 150 1.52 4.92 1.01
N GLY A 151 0.82 5.94 1.52
CA GLY A 151 0.21 6.99 0.72
C GLY A 151 1.23 7.81 -0.06
N TRP A 152 2.33 8.25 0.59
CA TRP A 152 3.40 8.99 -0.09
C TRP A 152 4.08 8.16 -1.19
N LEU A 153 4.30 6.87 -0.95
CA LEU A 153 4.91 5.98 -1.93
C LEU A 153 4.02 5.80 -3.16
N GLU A 154 2.73 5.59 -2.93
CA GLU A 154 1.72 5.47 -3.98
C GLU A 154 1.58 6.78 -4.79
N LEU A 155 1.61 7.94 -4.13
CA LEU A 155 1.57 9.25 -4.82
C LEU A 155 2.84 9.46 -5.66
N SER A 156 4.01 9.09 -5.16
CA SER A 156 5.27 9.13 -5.91
C SER A 156 5.19 8.26 -7.17
N ASP A 157 4.70 7.03 -7.06
CA ASP A 157 4.58 6.11 -8.19
C ASP A 157 3.55 6.62 -9.23
N LEU A 158 2.45 7.25 -8.80
CA LEU A 158 1.51 7.94 -9.70
C LEU A 158 2.18 9.10 -10.43
N TYR A 159 2.92 9.97 -9.74
CA TYR A 159 3.65 11.06 -10.39
C TYR A 159 4.68 10.56 -11.40
N LEU A 160 5.39 9.47 -11.09
CA LEU A 160 6.34 8.85 -12.02
C LEU A 160 5.67 8.33 -13.30
N LYS A 161 4.45 7.79 -13.19
CA LYS A 161 3.66 7.35 -14.35
C LYS A 161 3.40 8.47 -15.36
N PHE A 162 3.33 9.72 -14.89
CA PHE A 162 3.13 10.91 -15.72
C PHE A 162 4.42 11.72 -15.96
N HIS A 163 5.59 11.16 -15.65
CA HIS A 163 6.89 11.85 -15.78
C HIS A 163 6.99 13.15 -14.96
N LEU A 164 6.22 13.25 -13.88
CA LEU A 164 6.21 14.39 -12.96
C LEU A 164 7.32 14.22 -11.90
N TYR A 165 8.57 14.24 -12.37
CA TYR A 165 9.74 13.87 -11.56
C TYR A 165 9.93 14.74 -10.31
N GLN A 166 9.66 16.04 -10.41
CA GLN A 166 9.83 16.96 -9.27
C GLN A 166 8.84 16.64 -8.14
N GLN A 167 7.58 16.38 -8.48
CA GLN A 167 6.56 16.00 -7.49
C GLN A 167 6.81 14.60 -6.92
N ALA A 168 7.26 13.66 -7.76
CA ALA A 168 7.66 12.33 -7.30
C ALA A 168 8.84 12.38 -6.33
N ALA A 169 9.84 13.24 -6.62
CA ALA A 169 11.00 13.49 -5.76
C ALA A 169 10.57 14.04 -4.40
N PHE A 170 9.70 15.05 -4.38
CA PHE A 170 9.13 15.61 -3.14
C PHE A 170 8.47 14.54 -2.27
N CYS A 171 7.66 13.66 -2.86
CA CYS A 171 7.05 12.55 -2.12
C CYS A 171 8.09 11.63 -1.46
N LEU A 172 9.25 11.42 -2.11
CA LEU A 172 10.32 10.61 -1.53
C LEU A 172 11.11 11.35 -0.45
N GLU A 173 11.22 12.68 -0.51
CA GLU A 173 11.79 13.48 0.57
C GLU A 173 10.97 13.29 1.85
N GLU A 174 9.64 13.41 1.76
CA GLU A 174 8.74 13.14 2.89
C GLU A 174 8.91 11.71 3.43
N LEU A 175 9.05 10.72 2.56
CA LEU A 175 9.31 9.33 2.97
C LEU A 175 10.65 9.14 3.68
N ILE A 176 11.70 9.83 3.23
CA ILE A 176 13.02 9.81 3.86
C ILE A 176 12.96 10.49 5.23
N LEU A 177 12.16 11.55 5.39
CA LEU A 177 11.93 12.17 6.70
C LEU A 177 11.22 11.21 7.67
N LEU A 178 10.23 10.46 7.19
CA LEU A 178 9.53 9.45 8.00
C LEU A 178 10.39 8.24 8.33
N GLN A 179 11.23 7.78 7.39
CA GLN A 179 12.02 6.55 7.50
C GLN A 179 13.46 6.71 6.96
N PRO A 180 14.34 7.45 7.65
CA PRO A 180 15.68 7.84 7.14
C PRO A 180 16.70 6.69 7.05
N GLN A 181 16.33 5.50 7.52
CA GLN A 181 17.16 4.29 7.44
C GLN A 181 16.70 3.36 6.31
N ASN A 182 15.62 3.70 5.60
CA ASN A 182 15.09 2.89 4.52
C ASN A 182 15.87 3.18 3.23
N HIS A 183 16.86 2.33 2.94
CA HIS A 183 17.72 2.48 1.77
C HIS A 183 16.95 2.41 0.43
N PHE A 184 15.74 1.82 0.38
CA PHE A 184 14.93 1.80 -0.84
C PHE A 184 14.41 3.18 -1.22
N TYR A 185 14.09 4.04 -0.24
CA TYR A 185 13.62 5.40 -0.51
C TYR A 185 14.75 6.29 -1.02
N HIS A 186 15.92 6.22 -0.38
CA HIS A 186 17.13 6.88 -0.87
C HIS A 186 17.48 6.43 -2.29
N LEU A 187 17.36 5.13 -2.60
CA LEU A 187 17.62 4.61 -3.93
C LEU A 187 16.64 5.17 -4.97
N LYS A 188 15.33 5.07 -4.73
CA LYS A 188 14.32 5.61 -5.66
C LYS A 188 14.53 7.12 -5.85
N PHE A 189 14.87 7.86 -4.79
CA PHE A 189 15.12 9.30 -4.85
C PHE A 189 16.34 9.64 -5.71
N ALA A 190 17.46 8.93 -5.51
CA ALA A 190 18.65 9.07 -6.34
C ALA A 190 18.37 8.82 -7.83
N GLU A 191 17.53 7.83 -8.15
CA GLU A 191 17.14 7.51 -9.53
C GLU A 191 16.29 8.58 -10.18
N ILE A 192 15.32 9.14 -9.44
CA ILE A 192 14.50 10.26 -9.93
C ILE A 192 15.36 11.49 -10.19
N LEU A 193 16.27 11.81 -9.27
CA LEU A 193 17.20 12.93 -9.41
C LEU A 193 18.12 12.74 -10.63
N TYR A 194 18.68 11.54 -10.79
CA TYR A 194 19.50 11.21 -11.96
C TYR A 194 18.73 11.33 -13.27
N THR A 195 17.47 10.89 -13.29
CA THR A 195 16.60 10.94 -14.49
C THR A 195 16.20 12.36 -14.86
N SER A 196 16.10 13.25 -13.87
CA SER A 196 15.69 14.65 -14.07
C SER A 196 16.77 15.52 -14.75
N ASP A 197 18.01 15.00 -14.89
CA ASP A 197 19.16 15.55 -15.63
C ASP A 197 19.38 17.07 -15.50
N THR A 198 19.31 17.60 -14.27
CA THR A 198 19.86 18.93 -13.97
C THR A 198 21.19 18.77 -13.25
N SER A 199 22.16 19.65 -13.53
CA SER A 199 23.51 19.58 -12.95
C SER A 199 23.51 19.52 -11.41
N ASP A 200 22.57 20.22 -10.78
CA ASP A 200 22.40 20.20 -9.32
C ASP A 200 21.86 18.85 -8.84
N ASN A 201 20.89 18.28 -9.55
CA ASN A 201 20.30 16.98 -9.22
C ASN A 201 21.29 15.83 -9.40
N ILE A 202 22.21 15.88 -10.37
CA ILE A 202 23.23 14.83 -10.54
C ILE A 202 24.15 14.76 -9.32
N THR A 203 24.53 15.91 -8.76
CA THR A 203 25.37 15.97 -7.55
C THR A 203 24.63 15.40 -6.35
N LEU A 204 23.34 15.72 -6.22
CA LEU A 204 22.50 15.18 -5.15
C LEU A 204 22.27 13.67 -5.33
N ALA A 205 22.02 13.21 -6.56
CA ALA A 205 21.87 11.79 -6.87
C ALA A 205 23.09 10.97 -6.43
N LEU A 206 24.31 11.49 -6.67
CA LEU A 206 25.54 10.83 -6.19
C LEU A 206 25.55 10.68 -4.66
N LYS A 207 25.19 11.74 -3.93
CA LYS A 207 25.13 11.71 -2.46
C LYS A 207 24.14 10.65 -1.98
N GLU A 208 22.96 10.60 -2.58
CA GLU A 208 21.92 9.65 -2.23
C GLU A 208 22.32 8.21 -2.58
N PHE A 209 22.94 7.96 -3.73
CA PHE A 209 23.49 6.63 -4.04
C PHE A 209 24.57 6.20 -3.03
N CYS A 210 25.47 7.11 -2.61
CA CYS A 210 26.43 6.83 -1.54
C CYS A 210 25.74 6.52 -0.21
N ARG A 211 24.65 7.23 0.12
CA ARG A 211 23.84 6.97 1.31
C ARG A 211 23.20 5.58 1.28
N VAL A 212 22.74 5.12 0.12
CA VAL A 212 22.24 3.73 -0.04
C VAL A 212 23.34 2.72 0.27
N VAL A 213 24.56 2.92 -0.24
CA VAL A 213 25.70 2.03 0.02
C VAL A 213 26.13 2.06 1.49
N GLU A 214 26.03 3.21 2.15
CA GLU A 214 26.28 3.32 3.60
C GLU A 214 25.27 2.50 4.42
N LEU A 215 24.00 2.50 4.02
CA LEU A 215 22.93 1.74 4.66
C LEU A 215 22.95 0.24 4.30
N CYS A 216 23.39 -0.08 3.08
CA CYS A 216 23.46 -1.43 2.52
C CYS A 216 24.66 -1.56 1.57
N GLU A 217 25.78 -2.07 2.10
CA GLU A 217 27.08 -2.09 1.39
C GLU A 217 27.01 -2.82 0.03
N ASP A 218 26.30 -3.94 -0.03
CA ASP A 218 26.20 -4.78 -1.23
C ASP A 218 25.06 -4.38 -2.19
N HIS A 219 24.54 -3.14 -2.10
CA HIS A 219 23.41 -2.70 -2.92
C HIS A 219 23.82 -2.43 -4.37
N VAL A 220 23.80 -3.47 -5.21
CA VAL A 220 24.23 -3.47 -6.63
C VAL A 220 23.70 -2.28 -7.44
N ARG A 221 22.42 -1.95 -7.27
CA ARG A 221 21.77 -0.87 -8.03
C ARG A 221 22.32 0.52 -7.68
N ALA A 222 22.74 0.73 -6.43
CA ALA A 222 23.35 1.98 -5.99
C ALA A 222 24.79 2.10 -6.47
N LEU A 223 25.57 1.00 -6.37
CA LEU A 223 26.92 0.94 -6.94
C LEU A 223 26.92 1.24 -8.45
N TYR A 224 25.91 0.74 -9.17
CA TYR A 224 25.73 1.07 -10.58
C TYR A 224 25.37 2.54 -10.80
N GLY A 225 24.47 3.11 -9.98
CA GLY A 225 24.15 4.54 -9.98
C GLY A 225 25.39 5.42 -9.80
N ILE A 226 26.26 5.11 -8.83
CA ILE A 226 27.53 5.81 -8.61
C ILE A 226 28.41 5.77 -9.87
N LYS A 227 28.52 4.60 -10.51
CA LYS A 227 29.29 4.45 -11.74
C LYS A 227 28.72 5.32 -12.88
N LEU A 228 27.40 5.35 -13.04
CA LEU A 228 26.74 6.16 -14.07
C LEU A 228 26.94 7.66 -13.85
N VAL A 229 26.80 8.13 -12.61
CA VAL A 229 27.02 9.55 -12.27
C VAL A 229 28.47 9.94 -12.51
N ASN A 230 29.44 9.11 -12.13
CA ASN A 230 30.86 9.38 -12.40
C ASN A 230 31.18 9.43 -13.90
N TYR A 231 30.55 8.57 -14.70
CA TYR A 231 30.68 8.60 -16.16
C TYR A 231 30.09 9.88 -16.75
N TYR A 232 28.95 10.34 -16.24
CA TYR A 232 28.36 11.62 -16.63
C TYR A 232 29.33 12.79 -16.40
N TYR A 233 29.91 12.89 -15.20
CA TYR A 233 30.89 13.94 -14.91
C TYR A 233 32.11 13.86 -15.82
N PHE A 234 32.67 12.67 -16.03
CA PHE A 234 33.84 12.49 -16.88
C PHE A 234 33.61 13.00 -18.31
N ASN A 235 32.44 12.70 -18.90
CA ASN A 235 32.13 13.19 -20.24
C ASN A 235 31.81 14.68 -20.27
N TYR A 236 31.08 15.20 -19.27
CA TYR A 236 30.79 16.63 -19.16
C TYR A 236 32.10 17.44 -19.12
N PHE A 237 33.05 17.07 -18.26
CA PHE A 237 34.34 17.76 -18.16
C PHE A 237 35.19 17.64 -19.44
N ASN A 238 35.16 16.49 -20.13
CA ASN A 238 35.89 16.31 -21.39
C ASN A 238 35.24 17.05 -22.58
N SER A 239 33.98 17.45 -22.48
CA SER A 239 33.25 18.17 -23.55
C SER A 239 33.36 19.70 -23.46
N VAL A 240 33.81 20.22 -22.32
CA VAL A 240 33.93 21.67 -22.03
C VAL A 240 35.38 22.18 -22.23
N ILE A 241 36.33 21.27 -22.52
CA ILE A 241 37.74 21.56 -22.85
C ILE A 241 37.92 21.40 -24.36
#